data_AF-A0A965EHS3-F1
#
_entry.id   AF-A0A965EHS3-F1
#
_cell.length_a   1.000
_cell.length_b   1.000
_cell.length_c   1.000
_cell.angle_alpha   90.00
_cell.angle_beta   90.00
_cell.angle_gamma   90.00
#
_symmetry.space_group_name_H-M   'P 1'
#
loop_
_entity.id
_entity.type
_entity.pdbx_description
1 polymer ?
#
loop_
_entity_poly.entity_id
_entity_poly.type
_entity_poly.pdbx_seq_one_letter_code
_entity_poly.pdbx_strand_id
1 'polypeptide(L)' 'YFLVIDAEFQLAEQSITSKQKERYEKLIEDYKNFIDRYPSSERLREAEKMYTQSLEQLNRLKKINI' A
#
# COMPACT_ATOMS: atom_id res chain seq x y z
N TYR A 1 -6.43 -11.38 3.23
CA TYR A 1 -5.71 -10.51 2.27
C TYR A 1 -6.02 -9.04 2.48
N PHE A 2 -7.28 -8.59 2.41
CA PHE A 2 -7.60 -7.18 2.68
C PHE A 2 -7.01 -6.66 4.01
N LEU A 3 -7.16 -7.41 5.11
CA LEU A 3 -6.59 -7.04 6.41
C LEU A 3 -5.05 -6.90 6.41
N VAL A 4 -4.35 -7.59 5.50
CA VAL A 4 -2.90 -7.45 5.35
C VAL A 4 -2.58 -6.11 4.70
N ILE A 5 -3.33 -5.74 3.66
CA ILE A 5 -3.21 -4.44 2.99
C ILE A 5 -3.48 -3.30 3.97
N ASP A 6 -4.57 -3.40 4.75
CA ASP A 6 -4.92 -2.40 5.76
C ASP A 6 -3.83 -2.29 6.84
N ALA A 7 -3.38 -3.42 7.39
CA ALA A 7 -2.32 -3.42 8.40
C ALA A 7 -1.01 -2.81 7.88
N GLU A 8 -0.57 -3.18 6.67
CA GLU A 8 0.63 -2.60 6.05
C GLU A 8 0.47 -1.10 5.78
N PHE A 9 -0.73 -0.66 5.37
CA PHE A 9 -1.01 0.75 5.15
C PHE A 9 -0.85 1.55 6.45
N GLN A 10 -1.55 1.14 7.51
CA GLN A 10 -1.47 1.81 8.82
C GLN A 10 -0.03 1.80 9.37
N LEU A 11 0.68 0.69 9.18
CA LEU A 11 2.06 0.56 9.62
C LEU A 11 3.01 1.47 8.81
N ALA A 12 2.76 1.65 7.52
CA ALA A 12 3.50 2.60 6.67
C ALA A 12 3.27 4.05 7.13
N GLU A 13 2.03 4.45 7.42
CA GLU A 13 1.70 5.81 7.89
C GLU A 13 2.45 6.17 9.19
N GLN A 14 2.65 5.20 10.08
CA GLN A 14 3.31 5.42 11.38
C GLN A 14 4.84 5.16 11.38
N SER A 15 5.42 4.83 10.22
CA SER A 15 6.83 4.46 10.12
C SER A 15 7.76 5.65 9.83
N ILE A 16 9.05 5.49 10.14
CA ILE A 16 10.10 6.42 9.67
C ILE A 16 10.27 6.32 8.16
N THR A 17 10.72 7.39 7.50
CA THR A 17 10.79 7.51 6.02
C THR A 17 11.35 6.28 5.28
N SER A 18 12.46 5.71 5.75
CA SER A 18 13.06 4.52 5.14
C SER A 18 12.13 3.30 5.20
N LYS A 19 11.41 3.12 6.31
CA LYS A 19 10.44 2.06 6.52
C LYS A 19 9.09 2.35 5.87
N GLN A 20 8.68 3.62 5.76
CA GLN A 20 7.49 3.97 4.98
C GLN A 20 7.63 3.50 3.53
N LYS A 21 8.79 3.78 2.91
CA LYS A 21 9.09 3.34 1.54
C LYS A 21 8.95 1.82 1.39
N GLU A 22 9.65 1.05 2.23
CA GLU A 22 9.62 -0.41 2.21
C GLU A 22 8.19 -0.97 2.36
N ARG A 23 7.39 -0.37 3.23
CA ARG A 23 6.02 -0.83 3.52
C ARG A 23 5.01 -0.49 2.43
N TYR A 24 5.08 0.72 1.86
CA TYR A 24 4.24 1.05 0.72
C TYR A 24 4.58 0.19 -0.52
N GLU A 25 5.87 -0.15 -0.71
CA GLU A 25 6.28 -1.10 -1.75
C GLU A 25 5.69 -2.50 -1.51
N LYS A 26 5.71 -2.97 -0.26
CA LYS A 26 5.09 -4.25 0.11
C LYS A 26 3.57 -4.24 -0.04
N LEU A 27 2.90 -3.17 0.36
CA LEU A 27 1.45 -3.02 0.19
C LEU A 27 1.05 -3.13 -1.28
N ILE A 28 1.84 -2.54 -2.18
CA ILE A 28 1.61 -2.64 -3.63
C ILE A 28 1.66 -4.08 -4.12
N GLU A 29 2.60 -4.88 -3.63
CA GLU A 29 2.68 -6.31 -3.94
C GLU A 29 1.48 -7.07 -3.36
N ASP A 30 1.13 -6.83 -2.10
CA ASP A 30 -0.02 -7.45 -1.43
C ASP A 30 -1.35 -7.11 -2.11
N TYR A 31 -1.50 -5.88 -2.63
CA TYR A 31 -2.65 -5.45 -3.43
C TYR A 31 -2.76 -6.22 -4.75
N LYS A 32 -1.66 -6.37 -5.50
CA LYS A 32 -1.66 -7.15 -6.74
C LYS A 32 -2.07 -8.60 -6.49
N ASN A 33 -1.48 -9.22 -5.46
CA ASN A 33 -1.86 -10.57 -5.04
C ASN A 33 -3.34 -10.66 -4.62
N PHE A 34 -3.89 -9.61 -4.01
CA PHE A 34 -5.29 -9.57 -3.60
C PHE A 34 -6.24 -9.49 -4.80
N ILE A 35 -5.98 -8.65 -5.79
CA ILE A 35 -6.86 -8.53 -6.97
C ILE A 35 -6.82 -9.79 -7.84
N ASP A 36 -5.67 -10.46 -7.92
CA ASP A 36 -5.53 -11.71 -8.67
C ASP A 36 -6.30 -12.86 -8.00
N ARG A 37 -6.27 -12.93 -6.66
CA ARG A 37 -6.93 -14.01 -5.90
C ARG A 37 -8.40 -13.74 -5.59
N TYR A 38 -8.80 -12.48 -5.50
CA TYR A 38 -10.13 -12.05 -5.08
C TYR A 38 -10.72 -10.95 -5.98
N PRO A 39 -10.87 -11.21 -7.29
CA PRO A 39 -11.29 -10.21 -8.28
C PRO A 39 -12.73 -9.70 -8.13
N SER A 40 -13.52 -10.27 -7.21
CA SER A 40 -14.90 -9.82 -6.92
C SER A 40 -15.13 -9.56 -5.43
N SER A 41 -14.07 -9.33 -4.65
CA SER A 41 -14.20 -8.99 -3.23
C SER A 41 -14.93 -7.66 -3.03
N GLU A 42 -15.85 -7.60 -2.07
CA GLU A 42 -16.53 -6.37 -1.65
C GLU A 42 -15.57 -5.28 -1.16
N ARG A 43 -14.35 -5.68 -0.76
CA ARG A 43 -13.28 -4.80 -0.27
C ARG A 43 -12.34 -4.27 -1.36
N LEU A 44 -12.59 -4.57 -2.64
CA LEU A 44 -11.71 -4.15 -3.74
C LEU A 44 -11.50 -2.64 -3.78
N ARG A 45 -12.59 -1.87 -3.74
CA ARG A 45 -12.54 -0.41 -3.80
C ARG A 45 -11.73 0.20 -2.65
N GLU A 46 -11.82 -0.40 -1.47
CA GLU A 46 -11.09 0.06 -0.29
C GLU A 46 -9.59 -0.25 -0.42
N ALA A 47 -9.24 -1.45 -0.86
CA ALA A 47 -7.87 -1.84 -1.14
C ALA A 47 -7.23 -1.00 -2.25
N GLU A 48 -7.98 -0.68 -3.31
CA GLU A 48 -7.52 0.15 -4.44
C GLU A 48 -7.22 1.59 -4.02
N LYS A 49 -8.01 2.12 -3.08
CA LYS A 49 -7.76 3.44 -2.49
C LYS A 49 -6.41 3.45 -1.75
N MET A 50 -6.16 2.46 -0.88
CA MET A 50 -4.89 2.35 -0.15
C MET A 50 -3.70 2.15 -1.10
N TYR A 51 -3.88 1.37 -2.17
CA TYR A 51 -2.88 1.21 -3.23
C TYR A 51 -2.53 2.53 -3.92
N THR A 52 -3.54 3.29 -4.34
CA THR A 52 -3.35 4.60 -5.00
C THR A 52 -2.63 5.57 -4.07
N GLN A 53 -3.07 5.67 -2.82
CA GLN A 53 -2.42 6.51 -1.81
C GLN A 53 -0.96 6.10 -1.56
N SER A 54 -0.68 4.79 -1.53
CA SER A 54 0.69 4.28 -1.35
C SER A 54 1.61 4.67 -2.52
N LEU A 55 1.11 4.63 -3.76
CA LEU A 55 1.86 5.11 -4.93
C LEU A 55 2.18 6.62 -4.84
N GLU A 56 1.22 7.42 -4.41
CA GLU A 56 1.40 8.87 -4.22
C GLU A 56 2.46 9.15 -3.15
N GLN A 57 2.41 8.45 -2.01
CA GLN A 57 3.39 8.59 -0.95
C GLN A 57 4.78 8.18 -1.42
N LEU A 58 4.92 7.05 -2.14
CA LEU A 58 6.21 6.65 -2.71
C LEU A 58 6.79 7.69 -3.66
N ASN A 59 5.95 8.28 -4.52
CA ASN A 59 6.40 9.35 -5.41
C ASN A 59 6.84 10.60 -4.64
N ARG A 60 6.15 10.94 -3.55
CA ARG A 60 6.55 12.03 -2.65
C ARG A 60 7.87 11.72 -1.95
N LEU A 61 8.03 10.52 -1.40
CA LEU A 61 9.25 10.08 -0.72
C LEU A 61 10.47 10.05 -1.66
N LYS A 62 10.27 9.69 -2.93
CA LYS A 62 11.33 9.78 -3.95
C LYS A 62 11.80 11.21 -4.16
N LYS A 63 10.89 12.19 -4.21
CA LYS A 63 11.23 13.61 -4.38
C LYS A 63 11.95 14.23 -3.18
N ILE A 64 11.76 13.69 -1.98
CA ILE A 64 12.41 14.17 -0.74
C ILE A 64 13.85 13.66 -0.64
N ASN A 65 14.14 12.50 -1.24
CA ASN A 65 15.45 11.85 -1.18
C ASN A 65 16.33 12.16 -2.42
N ILE A 66 15.93 13.14 -3.23
CA ILE A 66 16.70 13.73 -4.36
C ILE A 66 17.02 15.17 -3.96
#